data_AF-A0A926BA78-F1
#
_entry.id   AF-A0A926BA78-F1
#
_cell.length_a   1.000
_cell.length_b   1.000
_cell.length_c   1.000
_cell.angle_alpha   90.00
_cell.angle_beta   90.00
_cell.angle_gamma   90.00
#
_symmetry.space_group_name_H-M   'P 1'
#
loop_
_entity.id
_entity.type
_entity.pdbx_description
1 polymer ?
#
loop_
_entity_poly.entity_id
_entity_poly.type
_entity_poly.pdbx_seq_one_letter_code
_entity_poly.pdbx_strand_id
1 'polypeptide(L)' 'SEYDRVALVLPERDVPLLTREVLYTALTRARQSVVVIGDSALLMLGARRTMNRASGIVRKLGALGQLTAPQVPGPVSS' A
#
# COMPACT_ATOMS: atom_id res chain seq x y z
N SER A 1 13.45 -13.91 0.75
CA SER A 1 14.09 -14.53 -0.42
C SER A 1 14.12 -13.54 -1.56
N GLU A 2 15.32 -13.22 -2.00
CA GLU A 2 15.64 -12.40 -3.16
C GLU A 2 16.19 -13.34 -4.25
N TYR A 3 15.85 -13.07 -5.51
CA TYR A 3 16.22 -13.90 -6.67
C TYR A 3 17.06 -13.08 -7.64
N ASP A 4 18.02 -13.69 -8.35
CA ASP A 4 18.84 -12.97 -9.32
C ASP A 4 18.01 -12.42 -10.49
N ARG A 5 17.05 -13.22 -10.98
CA ARG A 5 16.13 -12.85 -12.06
C ARG A 5 14.70 -13.26 -11.70
N VAL A 6 13.74 -12.39 -12.03
CA VAL A 6 12.31 -12.63 -11.79
C VAL A 6 11.53 -12.44 -13.10
N ALA A 7 10.58 -13.34 -13.36
CA ALA A 7 9.55 -13.13 -14.38
C ALA A 7 8.25 -12.67 -13.69
N LEU A 8 7.75 -11.50 -14.06
CA LEU A 8 6.47 -10.96 -13.62
C LEU A 8 5.43 -11.18 -14.72
N VAL A 9 4.50 -12.09 -14.49
CA VAL A 9 3.37 -12.32 -15.40
C VAL A 9 2.20 -11.45 -14.95
N LEU A 10 1.73 -10.59 -15.85
CA LEU A 10 0.57 -9.75 -15.60
C LEU A 10 -0.72 -10.54 -15.83
N PRO A 11 -1.82 -10.19 -15.14
CA PRO A 11 -3.13 -10.74 -15.45
C PRO A 11 -3.57 -10.33 -16.87
N GLU A 12 -4.46 -11.11 -17.47
CA GLU A 12 -5.02 -10.81 -18.81
C GLU A 12 -5.96 -9.60 -18.82
N ARG A 13 -6.44 -9.18 -17.65
CA ARG A 13 -7.37 -8.05 -17.48
C ARG A 13 -7.06 -7.30 -16.19
N ASP A 14 -7.61 -6.10 -16.07
CA ASP A 14 -7.50 -5.33 -14.83
C ASP A 14 -8.18 -6.07 -13.66
N VAL A 15 -7.48 -6.16 -12.52
CA VAL A 15 -7.97 -6.77 -11.29
C VAL A 15 -7.65 -5.87 -10.10
N PRO A 16 -8.47 -5.86 -9.03
CA PRO A 16 -8.25 -4.96 -7.88
C PRO A 16 -6.88 -5.11 -7.21
N LEU A 17 -6.28 -6.30 -7.29
CA LEU A 17 -4.97 -6.60 -6.71
C LEU A 17 -3.80 -6.03 -7.54
N LEU A 18 -4.03 -5.64 -8.79
CA LEU A 18 -3.01 -5.01 -9.63
C LEU A 18 -2.81 -3.56 -9.16
N THR A 19 -1.96 -3.40 -8.13
CA THR A 19 -1.62 -2.10 -7.53
C THR A 19 -0.11 -1.89 -7.51
N ARG A 20 0.30 -0.63 -7.26
CA ARG A 20 1.69 -0.21 -7.20
C ARG A 20 2.46 -0.96 -6.11
N GLU A 21 1.84 -1.25 -4.97
CA GLU A 21 2.48 -1.96 -3.86
C GLU A 21 2.77 -3.42 -4.21
N VAL A 22 1.84 -4.08 -4.92
CA VAL A 22 2.01 -5.45 -5.38
C VAL A 22 3.11 -5.52 -6.44
N LEU A 23 3.08 -4.61 -7.43
CA LEU A 23 4.12 -4.49 -8.44
C LEU A 23 5.49 -4.20 -7.80
N TYR A 24 5.58 -3.22 -6.90
CA TYR A 24 6.82 -2.86 -6.22
C TYR A 24 7.41 -4.05 -5.45
N THR A 25 6.57 -4.81 -4.75
CA THR A 25 7.01 -6.00 -4.02
C THR A 25 7.53 -7.08 -4.96
N ALA A 26 6.88 -7.29 -6.11
CA ALA A 26 7.37 -8.24 -7.11
C ALA A 26 8.70 -7.79 -7.74
N LEU A 27 8.81 -6.49 -8.07
CA LEU A 27 10.00 -5.91 -8.70
C LEU A 27 11.21 -5.90 -7.76
N THR A 28 11.02 -5.55 -6.48
CA THR A 28 12.12 -5.46 -5.50
C THR A 28 12.63 -6.83 -5.01
N ARG A 29 11.97 -7.93 -5.37
CA ARG A 29 12.49 -9.28 -5.14
C ARG A 29 13.59 -9.67 -6.13
N ALA A 30 13.75 -8.95 -7.24
CA ALA A 30 14.80 -9.19 -8.22
C ALA A 30 16.08 -8.42 -7.86
N ARG A 31 17.23 -9.11 -7.87
CA ARG A 31 18.54 -8.50 -7.61
C ARG A 31 19.18 -7.90 -8.86
N GLN A 32 19.01 -8.54 -10.01
CA GLN A 32 19.69 -8.12 -11.25
C GLN A 32 18.71 -7.71 -12.35
N SER A 33 17.67 -8.50 -12.63
CA SER A 33 16.74 -8.18 -13.72
C SER A 33 15.33 -8.71 -13.52
N VAL A 34 14.38 -8.03 -14.16
CA VAL A 34 12.98 -8.44 -14.25
C VAL A 34 12.57 -8.54 -15.72
N VAL A 35 11.87 -9.62 -16.06
CA VAL A 35 11.14 -9.75 -17.33
C VAL A 35 9.66 -9.61 -17.04
N VAL A 36 8.97 -8.67 -17.68
CA VAL A 36 7.53 -8.49 -17.55
C VAL A 36 6.83 -9.08 -18.76
N ILE A 37 5.83 -9.93 -18.52
CA ILE A 37 5.07 -10.64 -19.55
C ILE A 37 3.62 -10.21 -19.43
N GLY A 38 3.07 -9.59 -20.48
CA GLY A 38 1.68 -9.16 -20.56
C GLY A 38 1.53 -7.75 -21.11
N ASP A 39 0.35 -7.17 -20.95
CA ASP A 39 0.01 -5.85 -21.50
C ASP A 39 0.69 -4.71 -20.71
N SER A 40 1.43 -3.86 -21.42
CA SER A 40 2.08 -2.68 -20.86
C SER A 40 1.08 -1.65 -20.33
N ALA A 41 -0.13 -1.59 -20.89
CA ALA A 41 -1.20 -0.73 -20.39
C ALA A 41 -1.66 -1.15 -18.99
N LEU A 42 -1.76 -2.46 -18.73
CA LEU A 42 -2.08 -2.99 -17.41
C LEU A 42 -0.96 -2.73 -16.39
N LEU A 43 0.31 -2.85 -16.82
CA LEU A 43 1.44 -2.46 -15.96
C LEU A 43 1.34 -0.99 -15.54
N MET A 44 1.06 -0.09 -16.49
CA MET A 44 0.92 1.34 -16.23
C MET A 44 -0.30 1.67 -15.37
N LEU A 45 -1.41 0.97 -15.57
CA LEU A 45 -2.60 1.11 -14.73
C LEU A 45 -2.29 0.68 -13.28
N GLY A 46 -1.68 -0.49 -13.10
CA GLY A 46 -1.28 -0.99 -11.78
C GLY A 46 -0.31 -0.06 -11.08
N ALA A 47 0.69 0.47 -11.80
CA ALA A 47 1.68 1.39 -11.24
C ALA A 47 1.08 2.71 -10.72
N ARG A 48 -0.09 3.12 -11.23
CA ARG A 48 -0.82 4.34 -10.79
C ARG A 48 -1.80 4.06 -9.65
N ARG A 49 -2.29 2.83 -9.53
CA ARG A 49 -3.25 2.43 -8.49
C ARG A 49 -2.55 2.26 -7.15
N THR A 50 -2.98 3.00 -6.14
CA THR A 50 -2.54 2.83 -4.75
C THR A 50 -3.55 1.97 -4.01
N MET A 51 -3.08 1.02 -3.20
CA MET A 51 -3.96 0.21 -2.37
C MET A 51 -4.58 1.06 -1.25
N ASN A 52 -5.92 1.09 -1.16
CA ASN A 52 -6.61 1.69 -0.02
C ASN A 52 -6.63 0.68 1.14
N ARG A 53 -5.72 0.84 2.12
CA ARG A 53 -5.67 -0.02 3.30
C ARG A 53 -6.78 0.37 4.28
N ALA A 54 -7.88 -0.39 4.27
CA ALA A 54 -8.91 -0.33 5.30
C ALA A 54 -8.49 -1.07 6.59
N SER A 55 -7.27 -0.85 7.10
CA SER A 55 -6.93 -1.35 8.43
C SER A 55 -7.49 -0.37 9.45
N GLY A 56 -8.46 -0.81 10.27
CA GLY A 56 -9.04 0.02 11.33
C GLY A 56 -8.05 0.49 12.40
N ILE A 57 -6.76 0.24 12.23
CA ILE A 57 -5.64 0.64 13.08
C ILE A 57 -5.54 2.17 13.15
N VAL A 58 -5.64 2.88 12.03
CA VAL A 58 -5.59 4.36 12.03
C VAL A 58 -6.70 4.93 12.91
N ARG A 59 -7.93 4.40 12.77
CA ARG A 59 -9.07 4.77 13.63
C ARG A 59 -8.80 4.45 15.10
N LYS A 60 -8.26 3.27 15.39
CA LYS A 60 -7.95 2.84 16.77
C LYS A 60 -6.85 3.70 17.41
N LEU A 61 -5.80 4.05 16.67
CA LEU A 61 -4.73 4.95 17.14
C LEU A 61 -5.25 6.37 17.39
N GLY A 62 -6.11 6.90 16.52
CA GLY A 62 -6.74 8.20 16.74
C GLY A 62 -7.62 8.23 18.00
N ALA A 63 -8.40 7.17 18.25
CA ALA A 63 -9.20 7.05 19.47
C ALA A 63 -8.34 6.96 20.74
N LEU A 64 -7.20 6.26 20.69
CA LEU A 64 -6.25 6.23 21.81
C LEU A 64 -5.64 7.60 22.10
N GLY A 65 -5.29 8.37 21.07
CA GLY A 65 -4.77 9.74 21.23
C GLY A 65 -5.77 10.71 21.87
N GLN A 66 -7.07 10.48 21.71
CA GLN A 66 -8.12 11.28 22.37
C GLN A 66 -8.30 10.93 23.85
N LEU A 67 -7.92 9.71 24.27
CA LEU A 67 -7.98 9.29 25.68
C LEU A 67 -6.77 9.80 26.49
N THR A 68 -5.65 10.10 25.83
CA THR A 68 -4.42 10.64 26.47
C THR A 68 -4.27 12.16 26.35
N ALA A 69 -5.15 12.85 25.62
CA ALA A 69 -5.17 14.30 25.59
C ALA A 69 -5.55 14.85 26.99
N PRO A 70 -4.76 15.77 27.59
CA PRO A 70 -5.10 16.35 28.88
C PRO A 70 -6.41 17.13 28.75
N GLN A 71 -7.40 16.75 29.54
CA GLN A 71 -8.66 17.49 29.68
C GLN A 71 -8.33 18.77 30.46
N VAL A 72 -8.00 19.85 29.75
CA VAL A 72 -7.81 21.17 30.39
C VAL A 72 -9.18 21.63 30.88
N PRO A 73 -9.42 21.75 32.20
CA PRO A 73 -10.68 22.24 32.70
C PRO A 73 -10.86 23.69 32.24
N GLY A 74 -12.03 24.00 31.66
CA GLY A 74 -12.39 25.38 31.34
C GLY A 74 -12.41 26.24 32.61
N PRO A 75 -12.17 27.56 32.49
CA PRO A 75 -12.09 28.44 33.65
C PRO A 75 -13.41 28.40 34.43
N VAL A 76 -13.31 28.07 35.72
CA VAL A 76 -14.42 28.23 36.67
C VAL A 76 -14.68 29.73 36.85
N SER A 77 -15.75 30.22 36.22
CA SER A 77 -16.27 31.56 36.50
C SER A 77 -16.81 31.60 37.93
N SER A 78 -16.19 32.45 38.76
CA SER A 78 -16.81 33.05 39.95
C SER A 78 -17.10 34.52 39.66
#